data_AF-A0A2P5I805-F1
#
_entry.id   AF-A0A2P5I805-F1
#
_cell.length_a   1.000
_cell.length_b   1.000
_cell.length_c   1.000
_cell.angle_alpha   90.00
_cell.angle_beta   90.00
_cell.angle_gamma   90.00
#
_symmetry.space_group_name_H-M   'P 1'
#
loop_
_entity.id
_entity.type
_entity.pdbx_description
1 polymer ?
#
loop_
_entity_poly.entity_id
_entity_poly.type
_entity_poly.pdbx_seq_one_letter_code
_entity_poly.pdbx_strand_id
1 'polypeptide(L)'
;MQFSAAILAVAAASMASAEAVFKISGFSASCIPHSAQCVYEFGALKPGTMQTEPQPCRAQVVGTDGTLPEIAQGTCGDSTSLSFTVTKADGGLVFAINERFTPSSVQTSKHTIPAAELEMQQTGASSQQVYKGPAAFDTEF
;
A
#
# COMPACT_ATOMS: atom_id res chain seq x y z
N MET A 1 -57.81 3.44 -19.80
CA MET A 1 -56.58 4.21 -19.49
C MET A 1 -55.74 3.35 -18.55
N GLN A 2 -54.68 2.71 -19.04
CA GLN A 2 -53.66 2.10 -18.17
C GLN A 2 -52.28 2.46 -18.74
N PHE A 3 -51.42 2.89 -17.83
CA PHE A 3 -50.22 3.68 -18.04
C PHE A 3 -48.99 2.82 -18.36
N SER A 4 -48.11 3.41 -19.18
CA SER A 4 -46.65 3.38 -19.19
C SER A 4 -45.88 2.31 -18.42
N ALA A 5 -44.87 1.72 -19.07
CA ALA A 5 -43.47 1.82 -18.62
C ALA A 5 -42.51 1.34 -19.72
N ALA A 6 -41.73 2.27 -20.26
CA ALA A 6 -40.53 1.98 -21.01
C ALA A 6 -39.50 1.29 -20.09
N ILE A 7 -38.87 0.20 -20.55
CA ILE A 7 -37.71 -0.38 -19.87
C ILE A 7 -36.46 0.04 -20.63
N LEU A 8 -35.62 0.74 -19.89
CA LEU A 8 -34.39 1.43 -20.26
C LEU A 8 -33.32 0.44 -20.75
N ALA A 9 -32.55 0.89 -21.74
CA ALA A 9 -31.35 0.22 -22.20
C ALA A 9 -30.33 0.05 -21.05
N VAL A 10 -29.83 -1.17 -20.87
CA VAL A 10 -28.71 -1.47 -19.98
C VAL A 10 -27.44 -0.95 -20.65
N ALA A 11 -26.94 0.20 -20.18
CA ALA A 11 -25.59 0.63 -20.49
C ALA A 11 -24.62 -0.31 -19.76
N ALA A 12 -23.96 -1.19 -20.51
CA ALA A 12 -22.77 -1.88 -20.03
C ALA A 12 -21.68 -0.83 -19.83
N ALA A 13 -21.50 -0.38 -18.58
CA ALA A 13 -20.33 0.39 -18.20
C ALA A 13 -19.12 -0.53 -18.35
N SER A 14 -18.38 -0.38 -19.46
CA SER A 14 -17.03 -0.90 -19.58
C SER A 14 -16.20 -0.23 -18.49
N MET A 15 -15.94 -0.95 -17.40
CA MET A 15 -14.89 -0.60 -16.45
C MET A 15 -13.58 -0.58 -17.23
N ALA A 16 -13.18 0.59 -17.70
CA ALA A 16 -11.80 0.84 -18.04
C ALA A 16 -11.03 0.66 -16.74
N SER A 17 -10.41 -0.50 -16.55
CA SER A 17 -9.47 -0.74 -15.46
C SER A 17 -8.41 0.35 -15.56
N ALA A 18 -8.38 1.25 -14.58
CA ALA A 18 -7.31 2.23 -14.48
C ALA A 18 -5.99 1.46 -14.50
N GLU A 19 -5.07 1.85 -15.38
CA GLU A 19 -3.75 1.23 -15.41
C GLU A 19 -3.08 1.47 -14.05
N ALA A 20 -2.66 0.39 -13.40
CA ALA A 20 -1.98 0.46 -12.11
C ALA A 20 -0.76 1.38 -12.21
N VAL A 21 -0.64 2.34 -11.30
CA VAL A 21 0.51 3.26 -11.29
C VAL A 21 1.76 2.49 -10.88
N PHE A 22 1.65 1.67 -9.83
CA PHE A 22 2.65 0.67 -9.46
C PHE A 22 1.99 -0.66 -9.12
N LYS A 23 2.70 -1.74 -9.46
CA LYS A 23 2.42 -3.11 -9.02
C LYS A 23 3.31 -3.40 -7.82
N ILE A 24 2.68 -3.65 -6.68
CA ILE A 24 3.38 -4.03 -5.45
C ILE A 24 3.41 -5.55 -5.34
N SER A 25 4.55 -6.09 -4.92
CA SER A 25 4.80 -7.52 -4.77
C SER A 25 5.55 -7.79 -3.46
N GLY A 26 5.34 -8.95 -2.87
CA GLY A 26 6.00 -9.35 -1.62
C GLY A 26 5.76 -8.39 -0.45
N PHE A 27 4.63 -7.67 -0.43
CA PHE A 27 4.34 -6.72 0.65
C PHE A 27 4.21 -7.44 1.98
N SER A 28 4.99 -6.96 2.95
CA SER A 28 4.95 -7.40 4.33
C SER A 28 5.13 -6.20 5.26
N ALA A 29 4.45 -6.25 6.40
CA ALA A 29 4.66 -5.32 7.48
C ALA A 29 4.49 -6.03 8.81
N SER A 30 5.47 -5.91 9.71
CA SER A 30 5.36 -6.50 11.05
C SER A 30 6.24 -5.77 12.06
N CYS A 31 5.82 -5.76 13.32
CA CYS A 31 6.70 -5.40 14.43
C CYS A 31 7.43 -6.64 14.96
N ILE A 32 8.70 -6.48 15.30
CA ILE A 32 9.59 -7.58 15.72
C ILE A 32 9.27 -7.93 17.18
N PRO A 33 8.94 -9.19 17.51
CA PRO A 33 8.68 -9.58 18.89
C PRO A 33 9.86 -9.23 19.82
N HIS A 34 9.54 -8.74 21.02
CA HIS A 34 10.50 -8.27 22.03
C HIS A 34 11.40 -7.10 21.60
N SER A 35 11.11 -6.47 20.46
CA SER A 35 11.78 -5.29 19.97
C SER A 35 10.75 -4.19 19.74
N ALA A 36 11.17 -2.93 19.91
CA ALA A 36 10.35 -1.80 19.54
C ALA A 36 10.37 -1.55 18.02
N GLN A 37 11.09 -2.35 17.24
CA GLN A 37 11.28 -2.11 15.81
C GLN A 37 10.18 -2.76 14.97
N CYS A 38 9.74 -2.07 13.94
CA CYS A 38 8.81 -2.55 12.93
C CYS A 38 9.42 -2.39 11.54
N VAL A 39 9.07 -3.31 10.65
CA VAL A 39 9.61 -3.40 9.29
C VAL A 39 8.46 -3.39 8.30
N TYR A 40 8.66 -2.63 7.23
CA TYR A 40 7.86 -2.67 6.00
C TYR A 40 8.79 -3.08 4.87
N GLU A 41 8.38 -4.02 4.04
CA GLU A 41 9.18 -4.50 2.90
C GLU A 41 8.28 -4.93 1.75
N PHE A 42 8.67 -4.57 0.52
CA PHE A 42 7.97 -4.92 -0.71
C PHE A 42 8.84 -4.65 -1.95
N GLY A 43 8.43 -5.14 -3.11
CA GLY A 43 8.95 -4.76 -4.42
C GLY A 43 7.94 -3.94 -5.20
N ALA A 44 8.36 -2.82 -5.80
CA ALA A 44 7.54 -1.94 -6.62
C ALA A 44 7.94 -1.99 -8.10
N LEU A 45 6.99 -2.25 -8.99
CA LEU A 45 7.20 -2.25 -10.43
C LEU A 45 6.24 -1.28 -11.11
N LYS A 46 6.76 -0.39 -11.95
CA LYS A 46 5.95 0.56 -12.72
C LYS A 46 5.64 -0.01 -14.12
N PRO A 47 4.37 -0.37 -14.41
CA PRO A 47 3.99 -0.88 -15.72
C PRO A 47 4.25 0.15 -16.84
N GLY A 48 4.41 -0.34 -18.07
CA GLY A 48 4.62 0.53 -19.23
C GLY A 48 5.99 1.21 -19.29
N THR A 49 6.92 0.82 -18.40
CA THR A 49 8.32 1.27 -18.44
C THR A 49 9.25 0.12 -18.85
N MET A 50 10.54 0.41 -19.00
CA MET A 50 11.58 -0.60 -19.26
C MET A 50 11.98 -1.40 -18.00
N GLN A 51 11.29 -1.20 -16.87
CA GLN A 51 11.57 -1.92 -15.62
C GLN A 51 11.13 -3.38 -15.75
N THR A 52 12.08 -4.32 -15.66
CA THR A 52 11.82 -5.76 -15.74
C THR A 52 11.75 -6.45 -14.38
N GLU A 53 12.31 -5.83 -13.34
CA GLU A 53 12.36 -6.38 -11.98
C GLU A 53 11.77 -5.39 -10.96
N PRO A 54 11.03 -5.86 -9.94
CA PRO A 54 10.52 -4.99 -8.88
C PRO A 54 11.67 -4.30 -8.13
N GLN A 55 11.57 -2.98 -7.96
CA GLN A 55 12.48 -2.19 -7.14
C GLN A 55 12.22 -2.53 -5.67
N PRO A 56 13.20 -3.05 -4.92
CA PRO A 56 13.01 -3.36 -3.51
C PRO A 56 12.85 -2.08 -2.69
N CYS A 57 11.88 -2.07 -1.79
CA CYS A 57 11.59 -0.98 -0.88
C CYS A 57 11.48 -1.50 0.55
N ARG A 58 12.07 -0.74 1.49
CA ARG A 58 12.13 -1.14 2.90
C ARG A 58 12.14 0.08 3.81
N ALA A 59 11.49 -0.04 4.96
CA ALA A 59 11.65 0.89 6.06
C ALA A 59 11.70 0.12 7.39
N GLN A 60 12.56 0.58 8.29
CA GLN A 60 12.67 0.06 9.64
C GLN A 60 12.60 1.22 10.62
N VAL A 61 11.59 1.20 11.49
CA VAL A 61 11.26 2.31 12.38
C VAL A 61 10.87 1.79 13.75
N VAL A 62 10.90 2.65 14.76
CA VAL A 62 10.49 2.30 16.12
C VAL A 62 8.99 2.51 16.26
N GLY A 63 8.26 1.44 16.58
CA GLY A 63 6.87 1.46 17.02
C GLY A 63 6.76 1.67 18.54
N THR A 64 5.60 2.17 18.99
CA THR A 64 5.39 2.60 20.38
C THR A 64 4.67 1.59 21.25
N ASP A 65 3.77 0.80 20.67
CA ASP A 65 2.78 -0.03 21.38
C ASP A 65 2.59 -1.40 20.71
N GLY A 66 3.58 -1.82 19.92
CA GLY A 66 3.48 -2.99 19.07
C GLY A 66 2.60 -2.78 17.84
N THR A 67 1.97 -1.60 17.65
CA THR A 67 1.25 -1.30 16.40
C THR A 67 2.20 -0.89 15.29
N LEU A 68 1.79 -1.18 14.06
CA LEU A 68 2.50 -0.78 12.86
C LEU A 68 2.53 0.77 12.77
N PRO A 69 3.73 1.38 12.81
CA PRO A 69 3.86 2.83 12.88
C PRO A 69 3.75 3.50 11.51
N GLU A 70 3.53 4.81 11.51
CA GLU A 70 3.59 5.59 10.28
C GLU A 70 5.02 5.63 9.72
N ILE A 71 5.12 5.68 8.39
CA ILE A 71 6.37 5.87 7.66
C ILE A 71 6.31 7.22 6.99
N ALA A 72 7.08 8.19 7.49
CA ALA A 72 7.18 9.51 6.88
C ALA A 72 8.11 9.53 5.65
N GLN A 73 9.14 8.67 5.63
CA GLN A 73 10.16 8.61 4.57
C GLN A 73 10.73 7.20 4.43
N GLY A 74 10.00 6.32 3.74
CA GLY A 74 10.50 5.01 3.33
C GLY A 74 11.30 5.12 2.03
N THR A 75 12.31 4.26 1.85
CA THR A 75 13.20 4.29 0.67
C THR A 75 13.07 3.02 -0.16
N CYS A 76 13.45 3.14 -1.43
CA CYS A 76 13.38 2.05 -2.42
C CYS A 76 14.78 1.69 -2.94
N GLY A 77 15.56 0.99 -2.12
CA GLY A 77 16.94 0.61 -2.45
C GLY A 77 17.78 1.86 -2.74
N ASP A 78 18.54 1.81 -3.83
CA ASP A 78 19.37 2.94 -4.29
C ASP A 78 18.60 3.97 -5.14
N SER A 79 17.27 3.81 -5.27
CA SER A 79 16.46 4.75 -6.04
C SER A 79 16.40 6.11 -5.34
N THR A 80 16.75 7.15 -6.08
CA THR A 80 16.65 8.55 -5.62
C THR A 80 15.33 9.22 -6.04
N SER A 81 14.55 8.57 -6.89
CA SER A 81 13.27 9.05 -7.40
C SER A 81 12.06 8.36 -6.76
N LEU A 82 12.23 7.18 -6.14
CA LEU A 82 11.16 6.44 -5.49
C LEU A 82 11.28 6.46 -3.97
N SER A 83 10.20 6.82 -3.31
CA SER A 83 10.03 6.69 -1.87
C SER A 83 8.62 6.20 -1.54
N PHE A 84 8.37 5.85 -0.28
CA PHE A 84 7.02 5.50 0.15
C PHE A 84 6.70 6.08 1.52
N THR A 85 5.41 6.16 1.81
CA THR A 85 4.88 6.60 3.09
C THR A 85 3.76 5.65 3.54
N VAL A 86 3.55 5.60 4.84
CA VAL A 86 2.44 4.88 5.46
C VAL A 86 1.83 5.79 6.50
N THR A 87 0.52 6.03 6.42
CA THR A 87 -0.23 6.85 7.39
C THR A 87 -1.35 6.04 8.02
N LYS A 88 -1.73 6.34 9.26
CA LYS A 88 -2.88 5.69 9.92
C LYS A 88 -4.20 6.22 9.34
N ALA A 89 -5.18 5.33 9.14
CA ALA A 89 -6.53 5.71 8.70
C ALA A 89 -7.57 4.70 9.19
N ASP A 90 -8.58 5.15 9.95
CA ASP A 90 -9.74 4.35 10.40
C ASP A 90 -9.40 2.94 10.94
N GLY A 91 -8.34 2.84 11.75
CA GLY A 91 -7.85 1.57 12.31
C GLY A 91 -7.06 0.69 11.32
N GLY A 92 -6.98 1.09 10.05
CA GLY A 92 -6.09 0.56 9.02
C GLY A 92 -4.91 1.50 8.73
N LEU A 93 -4.32 1.33 7.55
CA LEU A 93 -3.22 2.14 7.03
C LEU A 93 -3.51 2.60 5.61
N VAL A 94 -2.93 3.73 5.21
CA VAL A 94 -2.82 4.12 3.81
C VAL A 94 -1.36 4.01 3.41
N PHE A 95 -1.07 3.06 2.54
CA PHE A 95 0.21 2.93 1.88
C PHE A 95 0.25 3.88 0.68
N ALA A 96 1.34 4.61 0.51
CA ALA A 96 1.54 5.45 -0.67
C ALA A 96 2.96 5.32 -1.20
N ILE A 97 3.11 5.18 -2.51
CA ILE A 97 4.38 5.26 -3.22
C ILE A 97 4.47 6.59 -3.94
N ASN A 98 5.64 7.23 -3.85
CA ASN A 98 5.92 8.55 -4.36
C ASN A 98 7.06 8.47 -5.38
N GLU A 99 6.78 8.92 -6.61
CA GLU A 99 7.76 9.02 -7.67
C GLU A 99 8.02 10.49 -7.98
N ARG A 100 9.28 10.90 -7.86
CA ARG A 100 9.74 12.23 -8.20
C ARG A 100 10.20 12.25 -9.67
N PHE A 101 9.53 13.06 -10.49
CA PHE A 101 9.96 13.32 -11.87
C PHE A 101 10.91 14.51 -11.99
N THR A 102 10.68 15.54 -11.17
CA THR A 102 11.54 16.72 -11.05
C THR A 102 11.59 17.15 -9.57
N PRO A 103 12.51 18.04 -9.15
CA PRO A 103 12.56 18.50 -7.76
C PRO A 103 11.23 19.07 -7.22
N SER A 104 10.36 19.57 -8.10
CA SER A 104 9.06 20.15 -7.77
C SER A 104 7.86 19.31 -8.19
N SER A 105 8.07 18.15 -8.83
CA SER A 105 7.01 17.28 -9.35
C SER A 105 7.12 15.89 -8.73
N VAL A 106 6.13 15.56 -7.91
CA VAL A 106 5.97 14.25 -7.30
C VAL A 106 4.60 13.70 -7.69
N GLN A 107 4.58 12.48 -8.20
CA GLN A 107 3.38 11.69 -8.38
C GLN A 107 3.25 10.71 -7.22
N THR A 108 2.08 10.69 -6.62
CA THR A 108 1.74 9.78 -5.53
C THR A 108 0.67 8.82 -6.01
N SER A 109 0.81 7.54 -5.67
CA SER A 109 -0.26 6.55 -5.80
C SER A 109 -0.38 5.76 -4.49
N LYS A 110 -1.56 5.26 -4.19
CA LYS A 110 -1.97 4.78 -2.88
C LYS A 110 -2.63 3.41 -2.94
N HIS A 111 -2.64 2.75 -1.80
CA HIS A 111 -3.43 1.57 -1.50
C HIS A 111 -3.91 1.66 -0.05
N THR A 112 -5.21 1.43 0.16
CA THR A 112 -5.78 1.40 1.51
C THR A 112 -5.66 -0.02 2.06
N ILE A 113 -4.95 -0.16 3.18
CA ILE A 113 -4.88 -1.38 3.96
C ILE A 113 -5.98 -1.31 5.02
N PRO A 114 -7.10 -2.04 4.87
CA PRO A 114 -8.19 -2.00 5.84
C PRO A 114 -7.75 -2.61 7.19
N ALA A 115 -8.41 -2.20 8.27
CA ALA A 115 -8.16 -2.74 9.61
C ALA A 115 -8.26 -4.27 9.68
N ALA A 116 -9.11 -4.88 8.83
CA ALA A 116 -9.27 -6.33 8.73
C ALA A 116 -8.01 -7.08 8.25
N GLU A 117 -7.10 -6.39 7.57
CA GLU A 117 -5.81 -6.93 7.11
C GLU A 117 -4.70 -6.74 8.14
N LEU A 118 -5.01 -6.16 9.30
CA LEU A 118 -4.09 -5.99 10.42
C LEU A 118 -4.51 -6.88 11.58
N GLU A 119 -3.54 -7.53 12.22
CA GLU A 119 -3.79 -8.44 13.32
C GLU A 119 -2.78 -8.24 14.44
N MET A 120 -3.27 -8.17 15.69
CA MET A 120 -2.41 -8.27 16.86
C MET A 120 -2.10 -9.73 17.16
N GLN A 121 -0.84 -10.12 17.03
CA GLN A 121 -0.34 -11.44 17.36
C GLN A 121 0.39 -11.42 18.71
N GLN A 122 0.08 -12.39 19.56
CA GLN A 122 0.75 -12.59 20.84
C GLN A 122 1.90 -13.59 20.70
N THR A 123 3.09 -13.21 21.16
CA THR A 123 4.27 -14.08 21.26
C THR A 123 4.84 -14.00 22.67
N GLY A 124 4.56 -15.02 23.48
CA GLY A 124 4.93 -15.02 24.89
C GLY A 124 4.27 -13.86 25.63
N ALA A 125 5.07 -12.95 26.19
CA ALA A 125 4.61 -11.76 26.91
C ALA A 125 4.47 -10.49 26.04
N SER A 126 4.75 -10.58 24.73
CA SER A 126 4.66 -9.44 23.80
C SER A 126 3.50 -9.60 22.84
N SER A 127 2.86 -8.47 22.49
CA SER A 127 1.84 -8.39 21.45
C SER A 127 2.30 -7.42 20.38
N GLN A 128 2.10 -7.77 19.11
CA GLN A 128 2.49 -6.94 18.00
C GLN A 128 1.55 -7.05 16.81
N GLN A 129 1.42 -5.97 16.07
CA GLN A 129 0.62 -5.92 14.86
C GLN A 129 1.42 -6.47 13.68
N VAL A 130 0.74 -7.28 12.89
CA VAL A 130 1.24 -7.79 11.62
C VAL A 130 0.22 -7.51 10.53
N TYR A 131 0.72 -7.29 9.32
CA TYR A 131 -0.08 -7.30 8.11
C TYR A 131 -0.33 -8.75 7.67
N LYS A 132 -1.59 -9.07 7.36
CA LYS A 132 -2.03 -10.39 6.91
C LYS A 132 -2.83 -10.37 5.61
N GLY A 133 -2.87 -9.22 4.94
CA GLY A 133 -3.54 -9.08 3.66
C GLY A 133 -2.73 -9.64 2.49
N PRO A 134 -3.16 -9.38 1.25
CA PRO A 134 -2.45 -9.81 0.05
C PRO A 134 -1.02 -9.28 -0.02
N ALA A 135 -0.06 -10.15 -0.31
CA ALA A 135 1.32 -9.74 -0.56
C ALA A 135 1.51 -9.00 -1.90
N ALA A 136 0.47 -8.92 -2.73
CA ALA A 136 0.51 -8.22 -4.01
C ALA A 136 -0.78 -7.42 -4.22
N PHE A 137 -0.63 -6.18 -4.66
CA PHE A 137 -1.73 -5.26 -4.96
C PHE A 137 -1.26 -4.16 -5.91
N ASP A 138 -2.22 -3.54 -6.58
CA ASP A 138 -1.99 -2.41 -7.48
C ASP A 138 -2.27 -1.10 -6.73
N THR A 139 -1.52 -0.04 -7.04
CA THR A 139 -1.76 1.30 -6.51
C THR A 139 -2.52 2.18 -7.49
N GLU A 140 -3.32 3.08 -6.94
CA GLU A 140 -4.19 4.02 -7.69
C GLU A 140 -3.88 5.47 -7.28
N PHE A 141 -4.35 6.47 -8.03
CA PHE A 141 -4.10 7.89 -7.71
C PHE A 141 -4.83 8.38 -6.45
#